data_AF-A0A348UP18-F1
#
_entry.id   AF-A0A348UP18-F1
#
_cell.length_a   1.000
_cell.length_b   1.000
_cell.length_c   1.000
_cell.angle_alpha   90.00
_cell.angle_beta   90.00
_cell.angle_gamma   90.00
#
_symmetry.space_group_name_H-M   'P 1'
#
loop_
_entity.id
_entity.type
_entity.pdbx_description
1 polymer ?
#
loop_
_entity_poly.entity_id
_entity_poly.type
_entity_poly.pdbx_seq_one_letter_code
_entity_poly.pdbx_strand_id
1 'polypeptide(L)'
;MSALRREPHSTTHHKGCLPAPRPLRTRRNYMTVQLPNFDKLLDLARHDPAELEKLRNRLTETVIANAKNPDSQRKLRGLQFRINAEVRRSRSPLDAALRVSDLMCRSLTRLRHAIVAPDALMGPVPCQGPKVVSLVGAMERRNARRAHLHTQTPGTGL
;
A
#
# COMPACT_ATOMS: atom_id res chain seq x y z
N MET A 1 -64.78 5.15 -47.50
CA MET A 1 -64.86 4.28 -46.31
C MET A 1 -63.66 3.34 -46.43
N SER A 2 -62.66 3.26 -45.56
CA SER A 2 -62.57 3.38 -44.10
C SER A 2 -61.10 3.71 -43.75
N ALA A 3 -60.83 4.73 -42.94
CA ALA A 3 -60.51 4.63 -41.51
C ALA A 3 -59.15 3.96 -41.17
N LEU A 4 -58.15 4.83 -40.98
CA LEU A 4 -57.25 4.93 -39.81
C LEU A 4 -56.78 3.63 -39.11
N ARG A 5 -55.47 3.35 -39.20
CA ARG A 5 -54.70 2.97 -38.01
C ARG A 5 -53.25 3.47 -38.16
N ARG A 6 -52.92 4.54 -37.41
CA ARG A 6 -51.53 4.91 -37.13
C ARG A 6 -51.06 4.00 -36.01
N GLU A 7 -50.01 3.21 -36.27
CA GLU A 7 -49.32 2.40 -35.26
C GLU A 7 -48.64 3.33 -34.23
N PRO A 8 -48.88 3.18 -32.92
CA PRO A 8 -48.20 3.97 -31.92
C PRO A 8 -46.74 3.51 -31.78
N HIS A 9 -45.81 4.45 -31.96
CA HIS A 9 -44.40 4.28 -31.65
C HIS A 9 -44.24 3.85 -30.19
N SER A 10 -43.93 2.57 -29.97
CA SER A 10 -43.53 2.06 -28.67
C SER A 10 -42.19 2.69 -28.31
N THR A 11 -42.23 3.64 -27.38
CA THR A 11 -41.04 4.20 -26.74
C THR A 11 -40.32 3.09 -26.02
N THR A 12 -39.32 2.50 -26.67
CA THR A 12 -38.37 1.59 -26.05
C THR A 12 -37.58 2.36 -25.01
N HIS A 13 -38.05 2.31 -23.76
CA HIS A 13 -37.22 2.61 -22.60
C HIS A 13 -36.03 1.65 -22.64
N HIS A 14 -34.89 2.13 -23.14
CA HIS A 14 -33.59 1.52 -22.93
C HIS A 14 -33.31 1.57 -21.42
N LYS A 15 -33.89 0.63 -20.66
CA LYS A 15 -33.37 0.26 -19.35
C LYS A 15 -31.93 -0.16 -19.63
N GLY A 16 -30.99 0.74 -19.33
CA GLY A 16 -29.57 0.45 -19.43
C GLY A 16 -29.31 -0.82 -18.62
N CYS A 17 -29.05 -1.92 -19.32
CA CYS A 17 -28.50 -3.12 -18.71
C CYS A 17 -27.18 -2.70 -18.07
N LEU A 18 -27.21 -2.48 -16.76
CA LEU A 18 -26.00 -2.41 -15.96
C LEU A 18 -25.27 -3.74 -16.22
N PRO A 19 -24.03 -3.71 -16.74
CA PRO A 19 -23.32 -4.95 -17.02
C PRO A 19 -23.24 -5.74 -15.72
N ALA A 20 -23.59 -7.03 -15.80
CA ALA A 20 -23.53 -7.93 -14.65
C ALA A 20 -22.18 -7.74 -13.93
N PRO A 21 -22.17 -7.68 -12.58
CA PRO A 21 -20.93 -7.54 -11.83
C PRO A 21 -20.00 -8.66 -12.27
N ARG A 22 -18.85 -8.29 -12.85
CA ARG A 22 -17.85 -9.26 -13.29
C ARG A 22 -17.55 -10.15 -12.08
N PRO A 23 -17.65 -11.49 -12.20
CA PRO A 23 -17.35 -12.38 -11.08
C PRO A 23 -15.96 -12.03 -10.58
N LEU A 24 -15.86 -11.76 -9.28
CA LEU A 24 -14.58 -11.54 -8.62
C LEU A 24 -13.73 -12.77 -8.95
N ARG A 25 -12.78 -12.59 -9.88
CA ARG A 25 -11.85 -13.63 -10.32
C ARG A 25 -11.23 -14.20 -9.05
N THR A 26 -11.60 -15.42 -8.69
CA THR A 26 -11.14 -16.09 -7.47
C THR A 26 -9.62 -16.06 -7.51
N ARG A 27 -9.05 -15.18 -6.70
CA ARG A 27 -7.65 -14.82 -6.75
C ARG A 27 -6.88 -16.00 -6.15
N ARG A 28 -6.17 -16.72 -7.03
CA ARG A 28 -4.96 -17.53 -6.79
C ARG A 28 -4.69 -17.81 -5.30
N ASN A 29 -4.85 -19.08 -4.89
CA ASN A 29 -4.44 -19.67 -3.62
C ASN A 29 -3.53 -18.76 -2.80
N TYR A 30 -4.10 -18.12 -1.78
CA TYR A 30 -3.31 -17.59 -0.68
C TYR A 30 -2.60 -18.81 -0.08
N MET A 31 -1.28 -18.91 -0.29
CA MET A 31 -0.44 -19.90 0.37
C MET A 31 -0.83 -19.90 1.86
N THR A 32 -1.25 -21.06 2.37
CA THR A 32 -1.85 -21.25 3.70
C THR A 32 -0.78 -21.12 4.78
N VAL A 33 -0.24 -19.91 4.93
CA VAL A 33 0.59 -19.53 6.06
C VAL A 33 -0.38 -19.35 7.23
N GLN A 34 -0.29 -20.25 8.22
CA GLN A 34 -1.15 -20.22 9.40
C GLN A 34 -0.84 -18.97 10.22
N LEU A 35 -1.68 -17.94 10.06
CA LEU A 35 -1.59 -16.69 10.81
C LEU A 35 -2.34 -16.86 12.14
N PRO A 36 -1.74 -16.51 13.29
CA PRO A 36 -2.45 -16.48 14.55
C PRO A 36 -3.67 -15.54 14.52
N ASN A 37 -4.60 -15.74 15.44
CA ASN A 37 -5.75 -14.83 15.58
C ASN A 37 -5.29 -13.39 15.92
N PHE A 38 -6.17 -12.42 15.66
CA PHE A 38 -5.86 -11.01 15.87
C PHE A 38 -5.53 -10.71 17.35
N ASP A 39 -6.27 -11.29 18.29
CA ASP A 39 -6.07 -11.05 19.72
C ASP A 39 -4.66 -11.45 20.17
N LYS A 40 -4.14 -12.59 19.69
CA LYS A 40 -2.76 -13.01 19.96
C LYS A 40 -1.72 -12.08 19.33
N LEU A 41 -1.98 -11.57 18.12
CA LEU A 41 -1.09 -10.58 17.50
C LEU A 41 -1.08 -9.26 18.29
N LEU A 42 -2.24 -8.85 18.81
CA LEU A 42 -2.37 -7.64 19.63
C LEU A 42 -1.66 -7.79 20.98
N ASP A 43 -1.79 -8.96 21.61
CA ASP A 43 -1.10 -9.32 22.85
C ASP A 43 0.42 -9.25 22.67
N LEU A 44 0.93 -9.90 21.61
CA LEU A 44 2.35 -9.83 21.23
C LEU A 44 2.79 -8.38 20.99
N ALA A 45 2.00 -7.58 20.26
CA ALA A 45 2.37 -6.18 19.98
C ALA A 45 2.50 -5.31 21.24
N ARG A 46 1.71 -5.60 22.28
CA ARG A 46 1.69 -4.83 23.54
C ARG A 46 2.74 -5.30 24.53
N HIS A 47 2.92 -6.62 24.64
CA HIS A 47 3.68 -7.23 25.73
C HIS A 47 5.03 -7.79 25.28
N ASP A 48 5.16 -8.24 24.03
CA ASP A 48 6.40 -8.80 23.48
C ASP A 48 6.59 -8.45 21.98
N PRO A 49 6.99 -7.21 21.68
CA PRO A 49 7.20 -6.77 20.31
C PRO A 49 8.34 -7.53 19.61
N ALA A 50 9.26 -8.15 20.36
CA ALA A 50 10.35 -8.93 19.80
C ALA A 50 9.84 -10.28 19.24
N GLU A 51 8.94 -10.96 19.97
CA GLU A 51 8.29 -12.17 19.48
C GLU A 51 7.39 -11.90 18.26
N LEU A 52 6.71 -10.75 18.22
CA LEU A 52 5.96 -10.34 17.03
C LEU A 52 6.86 -10.22 15.79
N GLU A 53 8.06 -9.65 15.95
CA GLU A 53 9.04 -9.50 14.87
C GLU A 53 9.61 -10.86 14.43
N LYS A 54 9.84 -11.79 15.36
CA LYS A 54 10.23 -13.17 15.04
C LYS A 54 9.15 -13.90 14.26
N LEU A 55 7.89 -13.78 14.68
CA LEU A 55 6.75 -14.32 13.97
C LEU A 55 6.71 -13.77 12.54
N ARG A 56 6.82 -12.46 12.35
CA ARG A 56 6.87 -11.82 11.04
C ARG A 56 7.97 -12.40 10.16
N ASN A 57 9.18 -12.57 10.69
CA ASN A 57 10.33 -13.12 9.96
C ASN A 57 10.07 -14.58 9.53
N ARG A 58 9.50 -15.41 10.41
CA ARG A 58 9.15 -16.81 10.09
C ARG A 58 8.11 -16.91 8.98
N LEU A 59 7.05 -16.11 9.04
CA LEU A 59 6.00 -16.10 8.01
C LEU A 59 6.56 -15.62 6.66
N THR A 60 7.43 -14.61 6.70
CA THR A 60 8.13 -14.10 5.52
C THR A 60 9.02 -15.17 4.89
N GLU A 61 9.86 -15.85 5.68
CA GLU A 61 10.74 -16.90 5.16
C GLU A 61 9.94 -18.05 4.56
N THR A 62 8.78 -18.38 5.15
CA THR A 62 7.86 -19.39 4.60
C THR A 62 7.37 -18.99 3.20
N VAL A 63 7.02 -17.71 3.00
CA VAL A 63 6.62 -17.19 1.68
C VAL A 63 7.78 -17.26 0.68
N ILE A 64 8.99 -16.89 1.10
CA ILE A 64 10.19 -16.95 0.24
C ILE A 64 10.49 -18.39 -0.15
N ALA A 65 10.55 -19.31 0.82
CA ALA A 65 10.85 -20.71 0.59
C ALA A 65 9.83 -21.39 -0.36
N ASN A 66 8.55 -21.03 -0.26
CA ASN A 66 7.48 -21.58 -1.10
C ASN A 66 7.44 -21.02 -2.54
N ALA A 67 8.31 -20.09 -2.92
CA ALA A 67 8.32 -19.60 -4.30
C ALA A 67 8.79 -20.69 -5.28
N LYS A 68 8.06 -20.85 -6.39
CA LYS A 68 8.21 -21.98 -7.33
C LYS A 68 9.58 -22.10 -8.00
N ASN A 69 10.28 -20.97 -8.20
CA ASN A 69 11.51 -20.91 -8.98
C ASN A 69 12.64 -20.29 -8.14
N PRO A 70 13.89 -20.80 -8.25
CA PRO A 70 15.03 -20.30 -7.47
C PRO A 70 15.34 -18.82 -7.74
N ASP A 71 15.15 -18.37 -8.99
CA ASP A 71 15.29 -16.95 -9.33
C ASP A 71 14.27 -16.06 -8.61
N SER A 72 13.05 -16.56 -8.41
CA SER A 72 12.02 -15.83 -7.67
C SER A 72 12.37 -15.76 -6.19
N GLN A 73 12.86 -16.86 -5.61
CA GLN A 73 13.36 -16.88 -4.22
C GLN A 73 14.48 -15.85 -4.02
N ARG A 74 15.47 -15.81 -4.92
CA ARG A 74 16.57 -14.83 -4.89
C ARG A 74 16.07 -13.40 -4.97
N LYS A 75 15.15 -13.10 -5.90
CA LYS A 75 14.53 -11.76 -6.03
C LYS A 75 13.76 -11.37 -4.77
N LEU A 76 13.00 -12.30 -4.18
CA LEU A 76 12.25 -12.07 -2.95
C LEU A 76 13.17 -11.81 -1.75
N ARG A 77 14.29 -12.54 -1.61
CA ARG A 77 15.30 -12.25 -0.58
C ARG A 77 15.89 -10.84 -0.73
N GLY A 78 16.20 -10.44 -1.97
CA GLY A 78 16.65 -9.08 -2.26
C GLY A 78 15.62 -8.00 -1.89
N LEU A 79 14.33 -8.26 -2.16
CA LEU A 79 13.25 -7.36 -1.73
C LEU A 79 13.12 -7.31 -0.21
N GLN A 80 13.19 -8.45 0.48
CA GLN A 80 13.14 -8.51 1.94
C GLN A 80 14.29 -7.72 2.57
N PHE A 81 15.51 -7.84 2.02
CA PHE A 81 16.65 -7.05 2.47
C PHE A 81 16.38 -5.55 2.38
N ARG A 82 15.81 -5.09 1.26
CA ARG A 82 15.45 -3.67 1.06
C ARG A 82 14.38 -3.21 2.05
N ILE A 83 13.33 -4.01 2.26
CA ILE A 83 12.28 -3.72 3.24
C ILE A 83 12.88 -3.59 4.65
N ASN A 84 13.72 -4.55 5.05
CA ASN A 84 14.38 -4.53 6.35
C ASN A 84 15.29 -3.31 6.51
N ALA A 85 15.96 -2.87 5.43
CA ALA A 85 16.77 -1.66 5.46
C ALA A 85 15.93 -0.39 5.65
N GLU A 86 14.77 -0.29 5.01
CA GLU A 86 13.84 0.84 5.24
C GLU A 86 13.32 0.84 6.67
N VAL A 87 12.90 -0.31 7.20
CA VAL A 87 12.45 -0.43 8.59
C VAL A 87 13.53 0.01 9.57
N ARG A 88 14.79 -0.46 9.42
CA ARG A 88 15.91 -0.06 10.27
C ARG A 88 16.26 1.43 10.19
N ARG A 89 16.03 2.06 9.04
CA ARG A 89 16.26 3.50 8.82
C ARG A 89 15.12 4.39 9.32
N SER A 90 13.99 3.79 9.68
CA SER A 90 12.79 4.52 10.08
C SER A 90 12.92 5.02 11.51
N ARG A 91 12.38 6.23 11.76
CA ARG A 91 12.46 6.86 13.09
C ARG A 91 11.39 6.37 14.06
N SER A 92 10.32 5.80 13.53
CA SER A 92 9.21 5.24 14.31
C SER A 92 8.54 4.10 13.53
N PRO A 93 7.76 3.23 14.19
CA PRO A 93 7.00 2.17 13.52
C PRO A 93 6.06 2.70 12.43
N LEU A 94 5.47 3.89 12.63
CA LEU A 94 4.63 4.54 11.64
C LEU A 94 5.44 5.03 10.42
N ASP A 95 6.62 5.62 10.66
CA ASP A 95 7.53 6.00 9.56
C ASP A 95 7.94 4.79 8.72
N ALA A 96 8.19 3.64 9.38
CA ALA A 96 8.47 2.38 8.70
C ALA A 96 7.31 1.93 7.81
N ALA A 97 6.08 1.96 8.34
CA ALA A 97 4.88 1.60 7.59
C ALA A 97 4.68 2.49 6.35
N LEU A 98 4.91 3.80 6.48
CA LEU A 98 4.81 4.75 5.36
C LEU A 98 5.88 4.50 4.29
N ARG A 99 7.15 4.29 4.70
CA ARG A 99 8.25 4.00 3.76
C ARG A 99 8.05 2.69 3.01
N VAL A 100 7.62 1.64 3.71
CA VAL A 100 7.31 0.35 3.09
C VAL A 100 6.14 0.49 2.12
N SER A 101 5.10 1.25 2.46
CA SER A 101 3.96 1.53 1.58
C SER A 101 4.39 2.30 0.32
N ASP A 102 5.24 3.32 0.44
CA ASP A 102 5.81 4.05 -0.72
C ASP A 102 6.63 3.13 -1.63
N LEU A 103 7.46 2.25 -1.07
CA LEU A 103 8.21 1.25 -1.84
C LEU A 103 7.29 0.31 -2.64
N MET A 104 6.18 -0.13 -2.03
CA MET A 104 5.17 -0.96 -2.70
C MET A 104 4.48 -0.18 -3.83
N CYS A 105 4.01 1.05 -3.56
CA CYS A 105 3.35 1.90 -4.54
C CYS A 105 4.26 2.19 -5.74
N ARG A 106 5.54 2.49 -5.53
CA ARG A 106 6.51 2.69 -6.61
C ARG A 106 6.68 1.44 -7.47
N SER A 107 6.71 0.27 -6.84
CA SER A 107 6.84 -1.01 -7.54
C SER A 107 5.62 -1.28 -8.42
N LEU A 108 4.42 -0.99 -7.91
CA LEU A 108 3.17 -1.08 -8.69
C LEU A 108 3.15 -0.10 -9.86
N THR A 109 3.58 1.15 -9.65
CA THR A 109 3.65 2.15 -10.72
C THR A 109 4.58 1.70 -11.84
N ARG A 110 5.77 1.17 -11.50
CA ARG A 110 6.70 0.60 -12.51
C ARG A 110 6.06 -0.54 -13.29
N LEU A 111 5.38 -1.45 -12.59
CA LEU A 111 4.68 -2.57 -13.23
C LEU A 111 3.59 -2.05 -14.18
N ARG A 112 2.79 -1.08 -13.74
CA ARG A 112 1.76 -0.47 -14.58
C ARG A 112 2.36 0.13 -15.84
N HIS A 113 3.46 0.88 -15.74
CA HIS A 113 4.12 1.44 -16.92
C HIS A 113 4.62 0.36 -17.87
N ALA A 114 5.28 -0.68 -17.35
CA ALA A 114 5.78 -1.78 -18.17
C ALA A 114 4.66 -2.55 -18.91
N ILE A 115 3.45 -2.63 -18.33
CA ILE A 115 2.29 -3.29 -18.95
C ILE A 115 1.57 -2.37 -19.95
N VAL A 116 1.37 -1.09 -19.59
CA VAL A 116 0.52 -0.16 -20.35
C VAL A 116 1.25 0.50 -21.52
N ALA A 117 2.54 0.79 -21.37
CA ALA A 117 3.35 1.46 -22.37
C ALA A 117 4.78 0.86 -22.40
N PRO A 118 4.94 -0.36 -22.93
CA PRO A 118 6.22 -1.06 -22.93
C PRO A 118 7.32 -0.32 -23.69
N ASP A 119 6.99 0.40 -24.76
CA ASP A 119 7.96 1.14 -25.59
C ASP A 119 8.46 2.44 -24.93
N ALA A 120 7.72 2.96 -23.95
CA ALA A 120 8.12 4.14 -23.18
C ALA A 120 9.24 3.86 -22.16
N LEU A 121 9.66 2.59 -21.99
CA LEU A 121 10.73 2.21 -21.07
C LEU A 121 12.15 2.54 -21.56
N MET A 122 12.31 3.00 -22.81
CA MET A 122 13.60 3.47 -23.36
C MET A 122 14.02 4.87 -22.87
N GLY A 123 13.39 5.39 -21.81
CA GLY A 123 13.76 6.62 -21.13
C GLY A 123 13.68 6.51 -19.61
N PRO A 124 14.27 7.44 -18.84
CA PRO A 124 14.19 7.42 -17.39
C PRO A 124 12.73 7.55 -16.96
N VAL A 125 12.13 6.44 -16.51
CA VAL A 125 10.76 6.45 -15.97
C VAL A 125 10.77 7.41 -14.77
N PRO A 126 10.03 8.54 -14.80
CA PRO A 126 9.92 9.41 -13.65
C PRO A 126 9.10 8.67 -12.60
N CYS A 127 9.77 7.81 -11.84
CA CYS A 127 9.22 7.12 -10.68
C CYS A 127 9.12 8.12 -9.53
N GLN A 128 8.56 9.30 -9.77
CA GLN A 128 8.04 10.13 -8.70
C GLN A 128 6.72 9.49 -8.26
N GLY A 129 6.85 8.37 -7.53
CA GLY A 129 5.76 7.96 -6.67
C GLY A 129 5.38 9.14 -5.78
N PRO A 130 4.12 9.25 -5.32
CA PRO A 130 3.75 10.29 -4.38
C PRO A 130 4.83 10.32 -3.30
N LYS A 131 5.53 11.45 -3.17
CA LYS A 131 6.39 11.68 -2.00
C LYS A 131 5.38 11.73 -0.87
N VAL A 132 5.09 10.56 -0.28
CA VAL A 132 4.30 10.47 0.94
C VAL A 132 5.13 11.29 1.91
N VAL A 133 4.73 12.56 2.01
CA VAL A 133 5.42 13.59 2.77
C VAL A 133 5.74 12.96 4.11
N SER A 134 6.96 13.17 4.60
CA SER A 134 7.28 12.79 5.96
C SER A 134 6.30 13.53 6.86
N LEU A 135 5.17 12.88 7.19
CA LEU A 135 4.19 13.45 8.09
C LEU A 135 4.91 13.76 9.40
N VAL A 136 5.86 12.89 9.77
CA VAL A 136 6.87 13.08 10.80
C VAL A 136 7.72 14.33 10.60
N GLY A 137 8.35 14.53 9.43
CA GLY A 137 9.17 15.73 9.19
C GLY A 137 8.34 17.02 9.10
N ALA A 138 7.08 16.96 8.69
CA ALA A 138 6.12 18.06 8.78
C ALA A 138 5.68 18.31 10.24
N MET A 139 5.48 17.27 11.04
CA MET A 139 5.17 17.36 12.48
C MET A 139 6.34 17.90 13.30
N GLU A 140 7.57 17.45 13.06
CA GLU A 140 8.78 17.96 13.72
C GLU A 140 9.01 19.44 13.40
N ARG A 141 8.80 19.86 12.14
CA ARG A 141 8.83 21.27 11.77
C ARG A 141 7.76 22.10 12.49
N ARG A 142 6.58 21.52 12.77
CA ARG A 142 5.54 22.19 13.57
C ARG A 142 5.90 22.22 15.06
N ASN A 143 6.43 21.14 15.63
CA ASN A 143 6.84 21.07 17.04
C ASN A 143 8.03 22.01 17.33
N ALA A 144 9.02 22.07 16.45
CA ALA A 144 10.16 23.00 16.58
C ALA A 144 9.72 24.47 16.53
N ARG A 145 8.76 24.82 15.66
CA ARG A 145 8.14 26.16 15.63
C ARG A 145 7.38 26.48 16.92
N ARG A 146 6.71 25.48 17.52
CA ARG A 146 5.93 25.64 18.76
C ARG A 146 6.82 25.81 20.00
N ALA A 147 7.99 25.18 20.02
CA ALA A 147 8.99 25.33 21.08
C ALA A 147 9.60 26.75 21.11
N HIS A 148 9.84 27.38 19.96
CA HIS A 148 10.35 28.76 19.86
C HIS A 148 9.37 29.84 20.37
N LEU A 149 8.07 29.55 20.46
CA LEU A 149 7.08 30.47 21.03
C LEU A 149 7.08 30.48 22.57
N HIS A 150 7.47 29.38 23.24
CA HIS A 150 7.43 29.28 24.71
C HIS A 150 8.67 29.86 25.40
N THR A 151 9.78 30.04 24.68
CA THR A 151 11.01 30.65 25.22
C THR A 151 11.02 32.18 25.09
N GLN A 152 9.92 32.78 24.59
CA GLN A 152 9.74 34.23 24.45
C GLN A 152 8.62 34.73 25.37
N THR A 153 8.61 34.34 26.64
CA THR A 153 8.01 35.19 27.68
C THR A 153 9.17 35.92 28.35
N PRO A 154 9.38 37.22 28.07
CA PRO A 154 10.34 38.00 28.84
C PRO A 154 9.84 38.00 30.29
N GLY A 155 10.69 37.53 31.21
CA GLY A 155 10.50 37.79 32.61
C GLY A 155 10.50 39.30 32.82
N THR A 156 9.32 39.86 33.08
CA THR A 156 9.20 41.20 33.64
C THR A 156 9.76 41.10 35.06
N GLY A 157 11.03 41.47 35.21
CA GLY A 157 11.62 41.72 36.51
C GLY A 157 11.03 42.98 37.12
N LEU A 158 10.58 42.87 38.37
CA LEU A 158 10.76 43.76 39.53
C LEU A 158 9.76 43.37 40.61
#